data_AF-A0A937B3S7-F1
#
_entry.id   AF-A0A937B3S7-F1
#
_cell.length_a   1.000
_cell.length_b   1.000
_cell.length_c   1.000
_cell.angle_alpha   90.00
_cell.angle_beta   90.00
_cell.angle_gamma   90.00
#
_symmetry.space_group_name_H-M   'P 1'
#
loop_
_entity.id
_entity.type
_entity.pdbx_description
1 polymer ?
#
loop_
_entity_poly.entity_id
_entity_poly.type
_entity_poly.pdbx_seq_one_letter_code
_entity_poly.pdbx_strand_id
1 'polypeptide(L)'
;MLRRTLIAVMTGGPVGAAFAQVGGTELFGEKQIVRAVQEGDDEKVRAALLRRESPNQTANNGVPLLIVAVQAGHVAVFEVLLKG
;
A
#
# COMPACT_ATOMS: atom_id res chain seq x y z
N MET A 1 0.32 47.31 3.40
CA MET A 1 -0.59 46.88 4.50
C MET A 1 -1.78 46.22 3.80
N LEU A 2 -2.18 44.97 4.01
CA LEU A 2 -2.13 44.09 5.17
C LEU A 2 -2.23 42.64 4.66
N ARG A 3 -1.36 41.77 5.17
CA ARG A 3 -1.40 40.31 4.98
C ARG A 3 -2.66 39.75 5.66
N ARG A 4 -3.45 38.94 4.96
CA ARG A 4 -4.49 38.10 5.56
C ARG A 4 -4.35 36.68 5.04
N THR A 5 -3.37 36.02 5.62
CA THR A 5 -3.12 34.58 5.63
C THR A 5 -4.38 33.87 6.13
N LEU A 6 -5.09 33.16 5.26
CA LEU A 6 -6.14 32.23 5.67
C LEU A 6 -5.49 30.89 6.00
N ILE A 7 -5.24 30.68 7.29
CA ILE A 7 -4.97 29.38 7.87
C ILE A 7 -6.28 28.57 7.78
N ALA A 8 -6.32 27.59 6.89
CA ALA A 8 -7.39 26.61 6.83
C ALA A 8 -7.28 25.69 8.05
N VAL A 9 -8.11 25.95 9.04
CA VAL A 9 -8.30 25.14 10.24
C VAL A 9 -8.96 23.82 9.84
N MET A 10 -8.24 22.74 10.13
CA MET A 10 -8.67 21.38 10.44
C MET A 10 -10.17 21.07 10.34
N THR A 11 -10.52 20.21 9.39
CA THR A 11 -11.52 19.16 9.62
C THR A 11 -10.87 17.83 9.26
N GLY A 12 -10.46 17.08 10.29
CA GLY A 12 -10.08 15.69 10.15
C GLY A 12 -11.28 14.88 9.66
N GLY A 13 -11.30 14.56 8.38
CA GLY A 13 -12.11 13.47 7.87
C GLY A 13 -11.51 12.16 8.35
N PRO A 14 -12.31 11.13 8.64
CA PRO A 14 -11.76 9.80 8.86
C PRO A 14 -11.03 9.42 7.57
N VAL A 15 -9.73 9.19 7.65
CA VAL A 15 -9.01 8.37 6.67
C VAL A 15 -9.47 6.93 6.89
N GLY A 16 -10.75 6.68 6.59
CA GLY A 16 -11.43 5.41 6.75
C GLY A 16 -12.08 5.06 5.42
N ALA A 17 -11.81 3.84 4.97
CA ALA A 17 -12.27 3.24 3.71
C ALA A 17 -11.47 3.62 2.45
N ALA A 18 -10.16 3.34 2.46
CA ALA A 18 -9.53 2.85 1.24
C ALA A 18 -10.07 1.43 0.99
N PHE A 19 -11.18 1.37 0.25
CA PHE A 19 -11.68 0.27 -0.56
C PHE A 19 -11.45 -1.15 -0.01
N ALA A 20 -12.52 -1.73 0.55
CA ALA A 20 -12.68 -3.17 0.64
C ALA A 20 -12.46 -3.78 -0.76
N GLN A 21 -11.27 -4.35 -0.99
CA GLN A 21 -10.98 -5.14 -2.17
C GLN A 21 -11.73 -6.47 -2.03
N VAL A 22 -12.99 -6.47 -2.45
CA VAL A 22 -13.79 -7.69 -2.64
C VAL A 22 -13.43 -8.22 -4.02
N GLY A 23 -12.52 -9.19 -4.07
CA GLY A 23 -12.18 -9.88 -5.31
C GLY A 23 -11.15 -10.98 -5.11
N GLY A 24 -11.63 -12.22 -5.01
CA GLY A 24 -10.84 -13.43 -5.30
C GLY A 24 -10.26 -14.17 -4.09
N THR A 25 -11.07 -15.05 -3.52
CA THR A 25 -10.70 -16.37 -2.97
C THR A 25 -9.19 -16.71 -2.90
N GLU A 26 -8.54 -16.43 -1.77
CA GLU A 26 -7.31 -17.13 -1.33
C GLU A 26 -7.52 -17.53 0.14
N LEU A 27 -8.46 -18.44 0.37
CA LEU A 27 -8.90 -18.78 1.72
C LEU A 27 -7.79 -19.35 2.62
N PHE A 28 -6.66 -19.83 2.09
CA PHE A 28 -5.54 -20.34 2.91
C PHE A 28 -4.15 -20.24 2.25
N GLY A 29 -3.97 -19.38 1.24
CA GLY A 29 -2.68 -19.14 0.60
C GLY A 29 -2.19 -17.75 0.96
N GLU A 30 -1.01 -17.62 1.57
CA GLU A 30 -0.39 -16.31 1.71
C GLU A 30 -0.29 -15.65 0.33
N LYS A 31 -0.97 -14.52 0.17
CA LYS A 31 -0.88 -13.64 -1.01
C LYS A 31 0.59 -13.44 -1.36
N GLN A 32 1.02 -13.90 -2.53
CA GLN A 32 2.44 -13.92 -2.91
C GLN A 32 3.08 -12.53 -2.84
N ILE A 33 2.35 -11.47 -3.24
CA ILE A 33 2.83 -10.09 -3.12
C ILE A 33 3.05 -9.65 -1.66
N VAL A 34 2.26 -10.14 -0.70
CA VAL A 34 2.37 -9.75 0.71
C VAL A 34 3.70 -10.25 1.28
N ARG A 35 4.03 -11.52 1.03
CA ARG A 35 5.31 -12.11 1.45
C ARG A 35 6.49 -11.40 0.77
N ALA A 36 6.40 -11.14 -0.54
CA ALA A 36 7.45 -10.44 -1.28
C ALA A 36 7.73 -9.03 -0.72
N VAL A 37 6.68 -8.28 -0.35
CA VAL A 37 6.83 -6.95 0.27
C VAL A 37 7.46 -7.04 1.65
N GLN A 38 7.11 -8.04 2.46
CA GLN A 38 7.71 -8.26 3.78
C GLN A 38 9.18 -8.70 3.70
N GLU A 39 9.56 -9.46 2.67
CA GLU A 39 10.93 -9.89 2.41
C GLU A 39 11.81 -8.77 1.80
N GLY A 40 11.20 -7.71 1.28
CA GLY A 40 11.93 -6.65 0.56
C GLY A 40 12.36 -7.04 -0.86
N ASP A 41 11.77 -8.09 -1.44
CA ASP A 41 12.13 -8.67 -2.73
C ASP A 41 11.35 -7.97 -3.87
N ASP A 42 11.93 -6.91 -4.43
CA ASP A 42 11.26 -6.07 -5.43
C ASP A 42 11.02 -6.80 -6.76
N GLU A 43 11.86 -7.79 -7.11
CA GLU A 43 11.66 -8.65 -8.28
C GLU A 43 10.41 -9.53 -8.13
N LYS A 44 10.21 -10.16 -6.97
CA LYS A 44 8.96 -10.90 -6.70
C LYS A 44 7.74 -9.99 -6.68
N VAL A 45 7.86 -8.76 -6.16
CA VAL A 45 6.76 -7.78 -6.19
C VAL A 45 6.41 -7.42 -7.64
N ARG A 46 7.40 -7.15 -8.51
CA ARG A 46 7.15 -6.94 -9.96
C ARG A 46 6.47 -8.14 -10.59
N ALA A 47 6.94 -9.36 -10.31
CA ALA A 47 6.36 -10.58 -10.86
C ALA A 47 4.89 -10.76 -10.43
N ALA A 48 4.55 -10.43 -9.19
CA ALA A 48 3.18 -10.44 -8.69
C ALA A 48 2.29 -9.41 -9.40
N LEU A 49 2.77 -8.17 -9.58
CA LEU A 49 2.06 -7.12 -10.30
C LEU A 49 1.82 -7.50 -11.78
N LEU A 50 2.78 -8.15 -12.43
CA LEU A 50 2.62 -8.70 -13.78
C LEU A 50 1.54 -9.78 -13.87
N ARG A 51 1.29 -10.50 -12.76
CA ARG A 51 0.17 -11.46 -12.65
C ARG A 51 -1.17 -10.80 -12.32
N ARG A 52 -1.25 -9.47 -12.38
CA ARG A 52 -2.43 -8.64 -12.05
C ARG A 52 -2.83 -8.68 -10.58
N GLU A 53 -1.90 -9.00 -9.68
CA GLU A 53 -2.11 -8.72 -8.26
C GLU A 53 -2.19 -7.21 -8.05
N SER A 54 -3.08 -6.76 -7.17
CA SER A 54 -3.24 -5.33 -6.90
C SER A 54 -2.11 -4.82 -5.98
N PRO A 55 -1.45 -3.69 -6.30
CA PRO A 55 -0.48 -3.05 -5.41
C PRO A 55 -1.14 -2.46 -4.15
N ASN A 56 -2.46 -2.19 -4.22
CA ASN A 56 -3.26 -1.61 -3.14
C ASN A 56 -3.80 -2.67 -2.16
N GLN A 57 -3.18 -3.84 -2.11
CA GLN A 57 -3.55 -4.88 -1.15
C GLN A 57 -3.09 -4.52 0.27
N THR A 58 -3.70 -5.19 1.23
CA THR A 58 -3.32 -5.12 2.63
C THR A 58 -2.63 -6.42 3.04
N ALA A 59 -1.63 -6.32 3.91
CA ALA A 59 -1.06 -7.47 4.60
C ALA A 59 -2.09 -8.12 5.54
N ASN A 60 -1.73 -9.26 6.14
CA ASN A 60 -2.62 -10.04 7.01
C ASN A 60 -3.16 -9.26 8.22
N ASN A 61 -2.45 -8.21 8.65
CA ASN A 61 -2.85 -7.32 9.74
C ASN A 61 -3.69 -6.11 9.26
N GLY A 62 -4.11 -6.08 7.99
CA GLY A 62 -4.87 -4.98 7.41
C GLY A 62 -4.05 -3.75 7.01
N VAL A 63 -2.73 -3.76 7.22
CA VAL A 63 -1.85 -2.64 6.84
C VAL A 63 -1.63 -2.64 5.33
N PRO A 64 -1.81 -1.51 4.61
CA PRO A 64 -1.52 -1.43 3.19
C PRO A 64 -0.07 -1.79 2.88
N LEU A 65 0.18 -2.53 1.80
CA LEU A 65 1.53 -2.99 1.45
C LEU A 65 2.52 -1.83 1.25
N LEU A 66 2.05 -0.70 0.72
CA LEU A 66 2.88 0.50 0.58
C LEU A 66 3.40 1.00 1.94
N ILE A 67 2.60 0.90 3.00
CA ILE A 67 3.00 1.28 4.36
C ILE A 67 3.98 0.26 4.94
N VAL A 68 3.78 -1.03 4.69
CA VAL A 68 4.71 -2.09 5.10
C VAL A 68 6.10 -1.85 4.52
N ALA A 69 6.19 -1.53 3.22
CA ALA A 69 7.46 -1.24 2.55
C ALA A 69 8.19 -0.04 3.17
N VAL A 70 7.45 1.02 3.54
CA VAL A 70 8.02 2.21 4.20
C VAL A 70 8.52 1.89 5.60
N GLN A 71 7.72 1.17 6.40
CA GLN A 71 8.11 0.78 7.77
C GLN A 71 9.35 -0.12 7.80
N ALA A 72 9.50 -0.99 6.81
CA ALA A 72 10.67 -1.86 6.67
C ALA A 72 11.88 -1.18 6.00
N GLY A 73 11.72 0.04 5.46
CA GLY A 73 12.78 0.76 4.76
C GLY A 73 13.10 0.21 3.36
N HIS A 74 12.20 -0.57 2.77
CA HIS A 74 12.38 -1.18 1.45
C HIS A 74 12.03 -0.20 0.32
N VAL A 75 12.93 0.76 0.08
CA VAL A 75 12.74 1.83 -0.93
C VAL A 75 12.45 1.27 -2.33
N ALA A 76 13.18 0.22 -2.75
CA ALA A 76 12.97 -0.41 -4.05
C ALA A 76 11.55 -1.00 -4.19
N VAL A 77 11.08 -1.73 -3.18
CA VAL A 77 9.71 -2.28 -3.14
C VAL A 77 8.66 -1.17 -3.17
N PHE A 78 8.87 -0.10 -2.40
CA PHE A 78 7.98 1.07 -2.41
C PHE A 78 7.85 1.65 -3.82
N GLU A 79 8.97 1.85 -4.53
CA GLU A 79 8.94 2.33 -5.90
C GLU A 79 8.22 1.38 -6.86
N VAL A 80 8.39 0.06 -6.68
CA VAL A 80 7.69 -0.94 -7.50
C VAL A 80 6.19 -0.86 -7.29
N LEU A 81 5.73 -0.80 -6.04
CA LEU A 81 4.32 -0.69 -5.71
C LEU A 81 3.68 0.61 -6.23
N LEU A 82 4.43 1.71 -6.37
CA LEU A 82 3.95 2.96 -6.97
C LEU A 82 3.81 2.89 -8.51
N LYS A 83 4.52 1.97 -9.16
CA LYS A 83 4.54 1.82 -10.62
C LYS A 83 3.58 0.74 -11.13
N GLY A 84 3.14 -0.17 -10.26
CA GLY A 84 2.14 -1.20 -10.53
C GLY A 84 0.72 -0.67 -10.51
#